data_AF-A0A6H5L5R9-F1
#
_entry.id   AF-A0A6H5L5R9-F1
#
_cell.length_a   1.000
_cell.length_b   1.000
_cell.length_c   1.000
_cell.angle_alpha   90.00
_cell.angle_beta   90.00
_cell.angle_gamma   90.00
#
_symmetry.space_group_name_H-M   'P 1'
#
loop_
_entity.id
_entity.type
_entity.pdbx_description
1 polymer ?
#
loop_
_entity_poly.entity_id
_entity_poly.type
_entity_poly.pdbx_seq_one_letter_code
_entity_poly.pdbx_strand_id
1 'polypeptide(L)'
;MWRAIMAPGKSLHEIALTARESSDNLSALSKHTYGKLFTWIVAFINRCHQRHVRGVILNKGAAELAGIDDDEVKRSSFIGILDIFGFEIMETNSFEQLCINFANEVLQRQFNQHIFVLEQASGVG
;
A
#
# COMPACT_ATOMS: atom_id res chain seq x y z
N MET A 1 -10.20 31.36 3.33
CA MET A 1 -9.71 30.51 2.22
C MET A 1 -10.76 30.55 1.12
N TRP A 2 -10.37 30.49 -0.15
CA TRP A 2 -11.29 30.61 -1.29
C TRP A 2 -11.24 29.32 -2.12
N ARG A 3 -12.36 28.94 -2.75
CA ARG A 3 -12.34 27.92 -3.81
C ARG A 3 -12.68 28.54 -5.15
N ALA A 4 -11.98 28.10 -6.17
CA ALA A 4 -12.27 28.42 -7.56
C ALA A 4 -13.13 27.31 -8.17
N ILE A 5 -14.26 27.68 -8.78
CA ILE A 5 -15.10 26.76 -9.56
C ILE A 5 -15.08 27.21 -11.01
N MET A 6 -14.71 26.28 -11.91
CA MET A 6 -14.80 26.47 -13.35
C MET A 6 -16.17 26.00 -13.83
N ALA A 7 -17.02 26.94 -14.25
CA ALA A 7 -18.31 26.60 -14.86
C ALA A 7 -18.14 26.27 -16.36
N PRO A 8 -19.03 25.44 -16.94
CA PRO A 8 -19.07 25.23 -18.39
C PRO A 8 -19.31 26.58 -19.08
N GLY A 9 -18.32 27.11 -19.81
CA GLY A 9 -18.35 28.48 -20.36
C GLY A 9 -17.17 29.37 -19.99
N LYS A 10 -16.18 28.86 -19.24
CA LYS A 10 -14.90 29.51 -18.87
C LYS A 10 -14.99 30.65 -17.84
N SER A 11 -16.12 30.91 -17.21
CA SER A 11 -16.16 31.84 -16.08
C SER A 11 -15.58 31.17 -14.82
N LEU A 12 -14.52 31.78 -14.29
CA LEU A 12 -13.95 31.44 -12.99
C LEU A 12 -14.81 32.09 -11.91
N HIS A 13 -15.39 31.29 -11.02
CA HIS A 13 -16.11 31.79 -9.85
C HIS A 13 -15.29 31.54 -8.59
N GLU A 14 -14.90 32.61 -7.90
CA GLU A 14 -14.25 32.55 -6.59
C GLU A 14 -15.31 32.62 -5.49
N ILE A 15 -15.34 31.61 -4.63
CA ILE A 15 -16.33 31.48 -3.56
C ILE A 15 -15.59 31.44 -2.22
N ALA A 16 -15.99 32.32 -1.31
CA ALA A 16 -15.49 32.34 0.06
C ALA A 16 -15.88 31.04 0.76
N LEU A 17 -14.92 30.36 1.37
CA LEU A 17 -15.20 29.17 2.16
C LEU A 17 -15.69 29.57 3.55
N THR A 18 -16.63 28.80 4.07
CA THR A 18 -16.99 28.84 5.49
C THR A 18 -15.80 28.43 6.37
N ALA A 19 -15.88 28.73 7.67
CA ALA A 19 -14.86 28.30 8.62
C ALA A 19 -14.70 26.76 8.65
N ARG A 20 -15.82 26.03 8.58
CA ARG A 20 -15.83 24.55 8.53
C ARG A 20 -15.18 24.03 7.26
N GLU A 21 -15.57 24.52 6.08
CA GLU A 21 -14.96 24.10 4.81
C GLU A 21 -13.47 24.42 4.75
N SER A 22 -13.06 25.56 5.32
CA SER A 22 -11.64 25.92 5.41
C SER A 22 -10.86 24.94 6.28
N SER A 23 -11.45 24.51 7.40
CA SER A 23 -10.86 23.50 8.30
C SER A 23 -10.78 22.13 7.61
N ASP A 24 -11.88 21.69 6.99
CA ASP A 24 -11.94 20.39 6.30
C ASP A 24 -10.92 20.34 5.15
N ASN A 25 -10.77 21.43 4.38
CA ASN A 25 -9.77 21.54 3.32
C ASN A 25 -8.34 21.50 3.87
N LEU A 26 -8.07 22.15 5.01
CA LEU A 26 -6.76 22.09 5.65
C LEU A 26 -6.43 20.67 6.13
N SER A 27 -7.41 19.99 6.74
CA SER A 27 -7.27 18.59 7.13
C SER A 27 -7.04 17.68 5.92
N ALA A 28 -7.75 17.90 4.83
CA ALA A 28 -7.57 17.15 3.58
C ALA A 28 -6.18 17.36 2.97
N LEU A 29 -5.69 18.62 2.92
CA LEU A 29 -4.36 18.94 2.43
C LEU A 29 -3.26 18.31 3.30
N SER A 30 -3.44 18.35 4.63
CA SER A 30 -2.52 17.71 5.57
C SER A 30 -2.45 16.20 5.35
N LYS A 31 -3.62 15.54 5.27
CA LYS A 31 -3.72 14.09 4.97
C LYS A 31 -3.09 13.75 3.61
N HIS A 32 -3.32 14.56 2.58
CA HIS A 32 -2.72 14.36 1.25
C HIS A 32 -1.20 14.47 1.29
N THR A 33 -0.68 15.52 1.92
CA THR A 33 0.76 15.77 2.04
C THR A 33 1.44 14.63 2.79
N TYR A 34 0.86 14.20 3.92
CA TYR A 34 1.34 13.04 4.67
C TYR A 34 1.33 11.77 3.81
N GLY A 35 0.24 11.50 3.08
CA GLY A 35 0.13 10.36 2.18
C GLY A 35 1.23 10.36 1.10
N LYS A 36 1.50 11.52 0.47
CA LYS A 36 2.59 11.66 -0.51
C LYS A 36 3.96 11.42 0.10
N LEU A 37 4.21 11.94 1.29
CA LEU A 37 5.45 11.71 2.02
C LEU A 37 5.63 10.23 2.36
N PHE A 38 4.59 9.57 2.89
CA PHE A 38 4.61 8.15 3.21
C PHE A 38 4.95 7.29 1.97
N THR A 39 4.25 7.52 0.86
CA THR A 39 4.55 6.82 -0.41
C THR A 39 6.00 7.07 -0.87
N TRP A 40 6.49 8.30 -0.75
CA TRP A 40 7.88 8.62 -1.12
C TRP A 40 8.90 7.90 -0.23
N ILE A 41 8.67 7.83 1.09
CA ILE A 41 9.54 7.12 2.04
C ILE A 41 9.59 5.63 1.68
N VAL A 42 8.43 4.99 1.48
CA VAL A 42 8.36 3.57 1.08
C VAL A 42 9.13 3.34 -0.22
N ALA A 43 8.91 4.19 -1.23
CA ALA A 43 9.63 4.09 -2.50
C ALA A 43 11.14 4.30 -2.33
N PHE A 44 11.56 5.20 -1.43
CA PHE A 44 12.96 5.44 -1.12
C PHE A 44 13.62 4.22 -0.46
N ILE A 45 12.99 3.64 0.57
CA ILE A 45 13.45 2.42 1.23
C ILE A 45 13.58 1.28 0.22
N ASN A 46 12.57 1.09 -0.63
CA ASN A 46 12.58 0.05 -1.66
C ASN A 46 13.74 0.24 -2.66
N ARG A 47 14.03 1.47 -3.10
CA ARG A 47 15.19 1.76 -3.96
C ARG A 47 16.52 1.46 -3.28
N CYS A 48 16.65 1.78 -1.99
CA CYS A 48 17.85 1.48 -1.21
C CYS A 48 18.03 -0.04 -1.03
N HIS A 49 16.96 -0.75 -0.69
CA HIS A 49 16.97 -2.20 -0.53
C HIS A 49 17.33 -2.93 -1.83
N GLN A 50 16.74 -2.55 -2.97
CA GLN A 50 17.05 -3.15 -4.28
C GLN A 50 18.52 -2.97 -4.68
N ARG A 51 19.13 -1.82 -4.40
CA ARG A 51 20.56 -1.60 -4.66
C ARG A 51 21.44 -2.50 -3.81
N HIS A 52 21.06 -2.72 -2.55
CA HIS A 52 21.77 -3.61 -1.65
C HIS A 52 21.62 -5.07 -2.08
N VAL A 53 20.39 -5.54 -2.32
CA VAL A 53 20.10 -6.92 -2.74
C VAL A 53 20.73 -7.25 -4.09
N ARG A 54 20.65 -6.36 -5.09
CA ARG A 54 21.37 -6.57 -6.37
C ARG A 54 22.89 -6.63 -6.16
N GLY A 55 23.45 -5.86 -5.22
CA GLY A 55 24.88 -5.92 -4.91
C GLY A 55 25.33 -7.17 -4.17
N VAL A 56 24.44 -7.82 -3.41
CA VAL A 56 24.72 -9.06 -2.66
C VAL A 56 24.46 -10.31 -3.52
N ILE A 57 23.35 -10.34 -4.28
CA ILE A 57 22.98 -11.48 -5.14
C ILE A 57 23.82 -11.50 -6.41
N LEU A 58 24.08 -10.33 -7.00
CA LEU A 58 24.91 -10.20 -8.18
C LEU A 58 26.24 -9.60 -7.72
N ASN A 59 27.24 -10.45 -7.51
CA ASN A 59 28.64 -9.99 -7.53
C ASN A 59 28.79 -9.12 -8.78
N LYS A 60 28.95 -7.79 -8.61
CA LYS A 60 28.79 -6.79 -9.68
C LYS A 60 29.64 -7.05 -10.94
N GLY A 61 30.66 -7.91 -10.86
CA GLY A 61 31.47 -8.33 -12.00
C GLY A 61 30.90 -9.46 -12.87
N ALA A 62 29.92 -10.23 -12.40
CA ALA A 62 29.41 -11.40 -13.13
C ALA A 62 28.17 -11.10 -13.99
N ALA A 63 27.31 -10.17 -13.59
CA ALA A 63 26.05 -9.90 -14.29
C ALA A 63 26.24 -9.15 -15.62
N GLU A 64 27.24 -8.27 -15.72
CA GLU A 64 27.56 -7.56 -16.97
C GLU A 64 28.21 -8.49 -18.01
N LEU A 65 28.88 -9.57 -17.55
CA LEU A 65 29.52 -10.58 -18.42
C LEU A 65 28.59 -11.75 -18.79
N ALA A 66 27.56 -12.03 -17.99
CA ALA A 66 26.71 -13.22 -18.14
C ALA A 66 25.41 -12.99 -18.92
N GLY A 67 25.07 -11.76 -19.31
CA GLY A 67 23.87 -11.48 -20.10
C GLY A 67 22.57 -12.00 -19.45
N ILE A 68 22.53 -12.05 -18.12
CA ILE A 68 21.39 -12.57 -17.37
C ILE A 68 20.22 -11.59 -17.58
N ASP A 69 19.20 -12.09 -18.27
CA ASP A 69 17.99 -11.36 -18.60
C ASP A 69 17.27 -10.91 -17.31
N ASP A 70 16.71 -9.70 -17.28
CA ASP A 70 16.10 -9.10 -16.08
C ASP A 70 14.93 -9.97 -15.53
N ASP A 71 14.39 -10.88 -16.36
CA ASP A 71 13.36 -11.85 -16.00
C ASP A 71 13.86 -13.05 -15.18
N GLU A 72 15.15 -13.39 -15.23
CA GLU A 72 15.71 -14.48 -14.41
C GLU A 72 15.92 -14.03 -12.95
N VAL A 73 16.24 -12.76 -12.74
CA VAL A 73 16.31 -12.15 -11.40
C VAL A 73 14.92 -12.09 -10.75
N LYS A 74 13.84 -11.93 -11.55
CA LYS A 74 12.46 -12.01 -11.03
C LYS A 74 12.05 -13.42 -10.59
N ARG A 75 12.74 -14.47 -11.05
CA ARG A 75 12.47 -15.86 -10.67
C ARG A 75 13.13 -16.28 -9.35
N SER A 76 13.84 -15.38 -8.67
CA SER A 76 14.36 -15.68 -7.33
C SER A 76 13.22 -15.94 -6.36
N SER A 77 13.24 -17.06 -5.64
CA SER A 77 12.33 -17.33 -4.54
C SER A 77 12.39 -16.20 -3.51
N PHE A 78 11.24 -15.78 -2.99
CA PHE A 78 11.15 -14.76 -1.94
C PHE A 78 10.38 -15.30 -0.74
N ILE A 79 10.73 -14.80 0.45
CA ILE A 79 9.98 -15.04 1.68
C ILE A 79 9.33 -13.71 2.07
N GLY A 80 8.01 -13.68 2.07
CA GLY A 80 7.23 -12.51 2.51
C GLY A 80 6.91 -12.60 3.99
N ILE A 81 7.12 -11.50 4.71
CA ILE A 81 6.64 -11.34 6.08
C ILE A 81 5.45 -10.38 6.02
N LEU A 82 4.31 -10.81 6.53
CA LEU A 82 3.09 -10.00 6.60
C LEU A 82 2.90 -9.50 8.03
N ASP A 83 2.88 -8.18 8.19
CA ASP A 83 2.55 -7.49 9.44
C ASP A 83 1.50 -6.43 9.12
N ILE A 84 0.27 -6.64 9.61
CA ILE A 84 -0.89 -5.78 9.37
C ILE A 84 -1.67 -5.60 10.67
N PHE A 85 -2.50 -4.56 10.74
CA PHE A 85 -3.39 -4.36 11.88
C PHE A 85 -4.34 -5.55 12.08
N GLY A 86 -4.47 -5.99 13.34
CA GLY A 86 -5.41 -7.04 13.74
C GLY A 86 -6.86 -6.54 13.81
N PHE A 87 -7.79 -7.49 13.92
CA PHE A 87 -9.22 -7.18 14.05
C PHE A 87 -9.49 -6.32 15.30
N GLU A 88 -10.28 -5.26 15.13
CA GLU A 88 -10.58 -4.29 16.19
C GLU A 88 -12.07 -3.96 16.30
N ILE A 89 -12.54 -3.76 17.52
CA ILE A 89 -13.88 -3.24 17.84
C ILE A 89 -13.70 -2.11 18.83
N MET A 90 -14.14 -0.92 18.45
CA MET A 90 -14.11 0.27 19.30
C MET A 90 -15.52 0.72 19.69
N GLU A 91 -15.62 1.67 20.63
CA GLU A 91 -16.91 2.27 21.04
C GLU A 91 -17.61 2.96 19.85
N THR A 92 -16.84 3.65 19.00
CA THR A 92 -17.33 4.18 17.72
C THR A 92 -16.45 3.65 16.60
N ASN A 93 -17.06 2.92 15.66
CA ASN A 93 -16.37 2.36 14.50
C ASN A 93 -16.62 3.25 13.28
N SER A 94 -15.55 3.59 12.57
CA SER A 94 -15.57 4.38 11.34
C SER A 94 -15.18 3.53 10.12
N PHE A 95 -15.00 4.18 8.98
CA PHE A 95 -14.59 3.51 7.75
C PHE A 95 -13.23 2.78 7.88
N GLU A 96 -12.34 3.31 8.73
CA GLU A 96 -11.03 2.73 9.03
C GLU A 96 -11.15 1.33 9.65
N GLN A 97 -11.98 1.17 10.69
CA GLN A 97 -12.22 -0.13 11.34
C GLN A 97 -12.81 -1.14 10.35
N LEU A 98 -13.73 -0.70 9.49
CA LEU A 98 -14.29 -1.55 8.43
C LEU A 98 -13.20 -2.07 7.49
N CYS A 99 -12.27 -1.21 7.05
CA CYS A 99 -11.16 -1.63 6.18
C CYS A 99 -10.23 -2.63 6.87
N ILE A 100 -9.90 -2.38 8.15
CA ILE A 100 -9.03 -3.25 8.95
C ILE A 100 -9.69 -4.63 9.14
N ASN A 101 -10.95 -4.66 9.56
CA ASN A 101 -11.67 -5.89 9.82
C ASN A 101 -11.95 -6.70 8.55
N PHE A 102 -12.26 -6.01 7.43
CA PHE A 102 -12.41 -6.67 6.14
C PHE A 102 -11.12 -7.32 5.67
N ALA A 103 -9.97 -6.65 5.82
CA ALA A 103 -8.67 -7.24 5.49
C ALA A 103 -8.39 -8.51 6.32
N ASN A 104 -8.74 -8.49 7.61
CA ASN A 104 -8.62 -9.66 8.49
C ASN A 104 -9.56 -10.80 8.06
N GLU A 105 -10.79 -10.50 7.64
CA GLU A 105 -11.72 -11.52 7.15
C GLU A 105 -11.22 -12.18 5.86
N VAL A 106 -10.64 -11.40 4.93
CA VAL A 106 -10.01 -11.92 3.71
C VAL A 106 -8.81 -12.81 4.06
N LEU A 107 -7.98 -12.41 5.02
CA LEU A 107 -6.83 -13.19 5.47
C LEU A 107 -7.26 -14.51 6.13
N GLN A 108 -8.29 -14.47 6.98
CA GLN A 108 -8.84 -15.66 7.60
C GLN A 108 -9.45 -16.62 6.56
N ARG A 109 -10.14 -16.08 5.55
CA ARG A 109 -10.65 -16.88 4.43
C ARG A 109 -9.51 -17.57 3.67
N GLN A 110 -8.42 -16.85 3.38
CA GLN A 110 -7.24 -17.43 2.73
C GLN A 110 -6.61 -18.54 3.59
N PHE A 111 -6.47 -18.31 4.90
CA PHE A 111 -5.96 -19.31 5.83
C PHE A 111 -6.81 -20.57 5.84
N ASN A 112 -8.14 -20.43 6.02
CA ASN A 112 -9.06 -21.56 6.05
C ASN A 112 -9.03 -22.36 4.74
N GLN A 113 -8.99 -21.69 3.58
CA GLN A 113 -8.87 -22.36 2.28
C GLN A 113 -7.57 -23.15 2.17
N HIS A 114 -6.45 -22.56 2.60
CA HIS A 114 -5.15 -23.22 2.52
C HIS A 114 -5.07 -24.45 3.43
N ILE A 115 -5.48 -24.31 4.69
CA ILE A 115 -5.49 -25.41 5.65
C ILE A 115 -6.44 -26.52 5.19
N PHE A 116 -7.64 -26.19 4.71
CA PHE A 116 -8.59 -27.19 4.22
C PHE A 116 -8.05 -28.00 3.04
N VAL A 117 -7.37 -27.34 2.09
CA VAL A 117 -6.70 -28.04 0.97
C VAL A 117 -5.61 -28.98 1.49
N LEU A 118 -4.83 -28.53 2.48
CA LEU A 118 -3.78 -29.36 3.08
C LEU A 118 -4.35 -30.58 3.81
N GLU A 119 -5.44 -30.42 4.57
CA GLU A 119 -6.13 -31.51 5.27
C GLU A 119 -6.69 -32.55 4.28
N GLN A 120 -7.34 -32.09 3.20
CA GLN A 120 -7.87 -32.99 2.18
C GLN A 120 -6.75 -33.75 1.43
N ALA A 121 -5.61 -33.10 1.17
CA ALA A 121 -4.45 -33.74 0.54
C ALA A 121 -3.73 -34.75 1.44
N SER A 122 -3.83 -34.60 2.77
CA SER A 122 -3.16 -35.48 3.74
C SER A 122 -4.01 -36.68 4.17
N GLY A 123 -5.24 -36.82 3.65
CA GLY A 123 -5.99 -38.08 3.68
C GLY A 123 -6.45 -38.55 5.07
N VAL A 124 -6.60 -37.64 6.04
CA VAL A 124 -7.20 -37.95 7.34
C VAL A 124 -8.69 -37.67 7.27
N GLY A 125 -9.44 -38.66 6.79
CA GLY A 125 -10.90 -38.72 6.79
C GLY A 125 -11.36 -40.14 7.09
#